data_AF-A0A9E3DFL3-F1
#
_entry.id   AF-A0A9E3DFL3-F1
#
_cell.length_a   1.000
_cell.length_b   1.000
_cell.length_c   1.000
_cell.angle_alpha   90.00
_cell.angle_beta   90.00
_cell.angle_gamma   90.00
#
_symmetry.space_group_name_H-M   'P 1'
#
loop_
_entity.id
_entity.type
_entity.pdbx_description
1 polymer ?
#
loop_
_entity_poly.entity_id
_entity_poly.type
_entity_poly.pdbx_seq_one_letter_code
_entity_poly.pdbx_strand_id
1 'polypeptide(L)'
;TRIHYGPGIPRSEAPGEDDLEDLWRAYYSSVYNPARLNLDAMRAQLPVFRWEDLPESRVIPELVRISRGRVDSMKGMQSAGASCFIPPQTDLPGLQQAVRHCGACELCARATQPVFGEGPHNARIMLVGEQPGDEEDQAGRPFVGPAGQVLDAAIRDAGMNRDSLYLTNAVKAFRFEERGKRRIHQTPRSIHIASCRPWLEAEIDLVRPERIVCLGATAAQAVLGRTVKIQAERGRIVHQRRGADVIVTYHPSAILRAPDQAVRTQYQQSLIADLKLSLACRDHVPLGSDVSFS
;
A
#
# COMPACT_ATOMS: atom_id res chain seq x y z
N THR A 1 31.91 -16.28 -12.56
CA THR A 1 32.89 -15.74 -11.60
C THR A 1 33.71 -16.89 -11.05
N ARG A 2 35.01 -16.97 -11.34
CA ARG A 2 35.89 -18.03 -10.79
C ARG A 2 36.26 -17.64 -9.36
N ILE A 3 35.99 -18.52 -8.40
CA ILE A 3 36.44 -18.35 -7.02
C ILE A 3 37.94 -18.66 -6.99
N HIS A 4 38.73 -17.71 -6.49
CA HIS A 4 40.16 -17.90 -6.26
C HIS A 4 40.39 -17.98 -4.75
N TYR A 5 41.01 -19.06 -4.30
CA TYR A 5 41.42 -19.22 -2.92
C TYR A 5 42.79 -18.56 -2.73
N GLY A 6 42.91 -17.75 -1.68
CA GLY A 6 44.20 -17.18 -1.25
C GLY A 6 45.07 -18.22 -0.51
N PRO A 7 46.32 -17.87 -0.19
CA PRO A 7 47.16 -18.69 0.68
C PRO A 7 46.47 -18.91 2.04
N GLY A 8 46.55 -20.14 2.55
CA GLY A 8 45.98 -20.48 3.85
C GLY A 8 46.69 -19.73 4.98
N ILE A 9 45.93 -19.36 6.01
CA ILE A 9 46.45 -18.68 7.20
C ILE A 9 46.94 -19.72 8.21
N PRO A 10 48.07 -19.50 8.90
CA PRO A 10 48.52 -20.36 9.99
C PRO A 10 47.46 -20.48 11.09
N ARG A 11 47.38 -21.64 11.77
CA ARG A 11 46.40 -21.86 12.85
C ARG A 11 46.52 -20.85 14.00
N SER A 12 47.71 -20.28 14.22
CA SER A 12 47.98 -19.22 15.19
C SER A 12 47.36 -17.87 14.83
N GLU A 13 46.98 -17.67 13.58
CA GLU A 13 46.35 -16.45 13.05
C GLU A 13 44.85 -16.65 12.75
N ALA A 14 44.33 -17.86 12.99
CA ALA A 14 42.90 -18.08 12.97
C ALA A 14 42.26 -17.24 14.11
N PRO A 15 41.11 -16.58 13.87
CA PRO A 15 40.37 -15.89 14.92
C PRO A 15 40.14 -16.84 16.10
N GLY A 16 40.18 -16.32 17.31
CA GLY A 16 39.79 -17.10 18.49
C GLY A 16 38.35 -17.62 18.33
N GLU A 17 38.04 -18.76 18.97
CA GLU A 17 36.69 -19.36 18.92
C GLU A 17 35.59 -18.34 19.23
N ASP A 18 35.83 -17.42 20.17
CA ASP A 18 34.83 -16.45 20.64
C ASP A 18 34.50 -15.32 19.64
N ASP A 19 35.46 -14.83 18.85
CA ASP A 19 35.29 -13.65 17.97
C ASP A 19 34.31 -13.93 16.82
N LEU A 20 34.39 -15.12 16.23
CA LEU A 20 33.48 -15.56 15.16
C LEU A 20 32.09 -15.87 15.71
N GLU A 21 32.02 -16.38 16.94
CA GLU A 21 30.74 -16.66 17.59
C GLU A 21 29.96 -15.39 17.94
N ASP A 22 30.63 -14.32 18.40
CA ASP A 22 29.96 -13.06 18.71
C ASP A 22 29.40 -12.37 17.47
N LEU A 23 30.17 -12.36 16.38
CA LEU A 23 29.71 -11.85 15.09
C LEU A 23 28.50 -12.67 14.58
N TRP A 24 28.57 -13.98 14.72
CA TRP A 24 27.49 -14.88 14.33
C TRP A 24 26.23 -14.70 15.19
N ARG A 25 26.37 -14.52 16.52
CA ARG A 25 25.27 -14.21 17.44
C ARG A 25 24.58 -12.88 17.10
N ALA A 26 25.36 -11.85 16.78
CA ALA A 26 24.85 -10.56 16.35
C ALA A 26 24.09 -10.67 15.02
N TYR A 27 24.66 -11.37 14.05
CA TYR A 27 24.01 -11.64 12.77
C TYR A 27 22.70 -12.41 12.96
N TYR A 28 22.73 -13.53 13.70
CA TYR A 28 21.55 -14.35 13.99
C TYR A 28 20.43 -13.53 14.64
N SER A 29 20.77 -12.71 15.63
CA SER A 29 19.82 -11.83 16.33
C SER A 29 19.20 -10.77 15.40
N SER A 30 19.94 -10.32 14.38
CA SER A 30 19.48 -9.32 13.41
C SER A 30 18.50 -9.90 12.38
N VAL A 31 18.69 -11.16 11.99
CA VAL A 31 17.83 -11.84 11.00
C VAL A 31 16.69 -12.64 11.64
N TYR A 32 16.71 -12.80 12.97
CA TYR A 32 15.67 -13.50 13.72
C TYR A 32 14.30 -12.82 13.57
N ASN A 33 13.32 -13.55 13.05
CA ASN A 33 11.95 -13.08 12.90
C ASN A 33 11.08 -13.58 14.08
N PRO A 34 10.70 -12.70 15.03
CA PRO A 34 9.95 -13.11 16.22
C PRO A 34 8.54 -13.63 15.88
N ALA A 35 7.97 -13.26 14.73
CA ALA A 35 6.68 -13.75 14.27
C ALA A 35 6.72 -15.18 13.69
N ARG A 36 7.91 -15.73 13.45
CA ARG A 36 8.11 -17.12 12.98
C ARG A 36 8.55 -18.08 14.09
N LEU A 37 8.65 -17.61 15.34
CA LEU A 37 9.09 -18.44 16.46
C LEU A 37 8.10 -19.60 16.70
N ASN A 38 8.59 -20.83 16.62
CA ASN A 38 7.85 -22.04 16.99
C ASN A 38 8.77 -22.96 17.81
N LEU A 39 8.61 -22.94 19.13
CA LEU A 39 9.47 -23.67 20.06
C LEU A 39 9.32 -25.19 19.93
N ASP A 40 8.14 -25.67 19.56
CA ASP A 40 7.89 -27.12 19.41
C ASP A 40 8.58 -27.66 18.16
N ALA A 41 8.51 -26.92 17.05
CA ALA A 41 9.24 -27.25 15.83
C ALA A 41 10.76 -27.20 16.04
N MET A 42 11.27 -26.23 16.80
CA MET A 42 12.70 -26.14 17.12
C MET A 42 13.18 -27.33 17.95
N ARG A 43 12.43 -27.72 19.00
CA ARG A 43 12.75 -28.88 19.83
C ARG A 43 12.66 -30.21 19.08
N ALA A 44 11.76 -30.29 18.09
CA ALA A 44 11.62 -31.47 17.23
C ALA A 44 12.78 -31.62 16.22
N GLN A 45 13.32 -30.50 15.72
CA GLN A 45 14.42 -30.51 14.74
C GLN A 45 15.80 -30.68 15.39
N LEU A 46 15.98 -30.21 16.63
CA LEU A 46 17.23 -30.35 17.36
C LEU A 46 17.00 -30.72 18.82
N PRO A 47 17.46 -31.91 19.26
CA PRO A 47 17.36 -32.32 20.66
C PRO A 47 18.01 -31.31 21.61
N VAL A 48 17.31 -30.98 22.71
CA VAL A 48 17.69 -29.89 23.64
C VAL A 48 19.11 -30.04 24.20
N PHE A 49 19.59 -31.26 24.42
CA PHE A 49 20.94 -31.50 24.93
C PHE A 49 22.06 -31.07 23.96
N ARG A 50 21.78 -30.98 22.65
CA ARG A 50 22.74 -30.51 21.63
C ARG A 50 22.80 -28.99 21.50
N TRP A 51 21.98 -28.28 22.25
CA TRP A 51 21.93 -26.82 22.14
C TRP A 51 23.18 -26.19 22.78
N GLU A 52 23.82 -26.87 23.73
CA GLU A 52 25.08 -26.40 24.35
C GLU A 52 26.22 -26.20 23.35
N ASP A 53 26.22 -26.98 22.25
CA ASP A 53 27.23 -26.93 21.19
C ASP A 53 26.95 -25.85 20.12
N LEU A 54 25.81 -25.16 20.20
CA LEU A 54 25.41 -24.14 19.23
C LEU A 54 25.67 -22.73 19.77
N PRO A 55 26.50 -21.90 19.12
CA PRO A 55 26.79 -20.55 19.58
C PRO A 55 25.55 -19.64 19.63
N GLU A 56 24.52 -19.91 18.82
CA GLU A 56 23.23 -19.19 18.80
C GLU A 56 22.33 -19.58 19.97
N SER A 57 22.49 -20.77 20.56
CA SER A 57 21.61 -21.21 21.64
C SER A 57 21.67 -20.27 22.84
N ARG A 58 22.81 -19.60 23.04
CA ARG A 58 23.03 -18.59 24.09
C ARG A 58 22.14 -17.35 23.92
N VAL A 59 21.77 -16.99 22.68
CA VAL A 59 20.89 -15.82 22.41
C VAL A 59 19.41 -16.20 22.30
N ILE A 60 19.08 -17.47 22.06
CA ILE A 60 17.69 -17.93 21.89
C ILE A 60 16.80 -17.58 23.10
N PRO A 61 17.16 -17.82 24.38
CA PRO A 61 16.30 -17.49 25.52
C PRO A 61 15.91 -16.01 25.58
N GLU A 62 16.87 -15.13 25.33
CA GLU A 62 16.64 -13.69 25.31
C GLU A 62 15.77 -13.28 24.13
N LEU A 63 16.06 -13.80 22.92
CA LEU A 63 15.24 -13.57 21.72
C LEU A 63 13.80 -14.05 21.92
N VAL A 64 13.58 -15.21 22.54
CA VAL A 64 12.24 -15.73 22.89
C VAL A 64 11.55 -14.82 23.91
N ARG A 65 12.25 -14.35 24.94
CA ARG A 65 11.72 -13.46 25.97
C ARG A 65 11.24 -12.13 25.39
N ILE A 66 12.05 -11.51 24.53
CA ILE A 66 11.70 -10.23 23.89
C ILE A 66 10.73 -10.40 22.71
N SER A 67 10.55 -11.62 22.19
CA SER A 67 9.72 -11.87 20.99
C SER A 67 8.27 -11.46 21.18
N ARG A 68 7.65 -11.73 22.34
CA ARG A 68 6.26 -11.31 22.58
C ARG A 68 6.12 -9.79 22.53
N GLY A 69 6.98 -9.07 23.25
CA GLY A 69 7.01 -7.60 23.22
C GLY A 69 7.30 -7.04 21.82
N ARG A 70 8.22 -7.66 21.05
CA ARG A 70 8.47 -7.28 19.65
C ARG A 70 7.26 -7.54 18.77
N VAL A 71 6.59 -8.68 18.91
CA VAL A 71 5.36 -9.00 18.16
C VAL A 71 4.23 -8.05 18.53
N ASP A 72 4.09 -7.69 19.79
CA ASP A 72 3.05 -6.76 20.26
C ASP A 72 3.34 -5.33 19.80
N SER A 73 4.61 -4.89 19.80
CA SER A 73 5.04 -3.63 19.18
C SER A 73 4.84 -3.63 17.66
N MET A 74 5.13 -4.75 16.98
CA MET A 74 4.87 -4.91 15.53
C MET A 74 3.37 -4.86 15.24
N LYS A 75 2.53 -5.51 16.05
CA LYS A 75 1.07 -5.42 15.96
C LYS A 75 0.56 -4.01 16.29
N GLY A 76 1.15 -3.33 17.27
CA GLY A 76 0.85 -1.94 17.65
C GLY A 76 1.15 -0.97 16.50
N MET A 77 2.31 -1.11 15.87
CA MET A 77 2.71 -0.28 14.72
C MET A 77 1.88 -0.61 13.47
N GLN A 78 1.53 -1.88 13.25
CA GLN A 78 0.59 -2.28 12.19
C GLN A 78 -0.86 -1.82 12.45
N SER A 79 -1.28 -1.71 13.71
CA SER A 79 -2.63 -1.26 14.08
C SER A 79 -2.76 0.26 14.11
N ALA A 80 -1.68 1.01 14.37
CA ALA A 80 -1.62 2.45 14.19
C ALA A 80 -1.58 2.85 12.71
N GLY A 81 -1.05 1.99 11.83
CA GLY A 81 -0.96 2.25 10.40
C GLY A 81 -0.24 3.56 10.09
N ALA A 82 -0.68 4.28 9.06
CA ALA A 82 -0.14 5.58 8.70
C ALA A 82 -0.47 6.72 9.68
N SER A 83 -1.41 6.52 10.62
CA SER A 83 -1.91 7.60 11.47
C SER A 83 -0.82 8.28 12.31
N CYS A 84 0.22 7.55 12.73
CA CYS A 84 1.34 8.13 13.49
C CYS A 84 2.29 8.99 12.66
N PHE A 85 2.21 8.93 11.32
CA PHE A 85 3.01 9.72 10.40
C PHE A 85 2.27 10.97 9.90
N ILE A 86 0.98 11.12 10.24
CA ILE A 86 0.16 12.25 9.84
C ILE A 86 0.32 13.36 10.89
N PRO A 87 0.88 14.53 10.53
CA PRO A 87 1.01 15.63 11.47
C PRO A 87 -0.37 16.18 11.84
N PRO A 88 -0.58 16.62 13.09
CA PRO A 88 -1.82 17.26 13.49
C PRO A 88 -1.98 18.61 12.77
N GLN A 89 -3.20 18.93 12.35
CA GLN A 89 -3.57 20.22 11.75
C GLN A 89 -2.67 20.67 10.58
N THR A 90 -2.64 19.88 9.51
CA THR A 90 -1.86 20.19 8.30
C THR A 90 -2.76 20.45 7.09
N ASP A 91 -2.22 21.15 6.10
CA ASP A 91 -2.79 21.26 4.76
C ASP A 91 -2.23 20.17 3.81
N LEU A 92 -2.66 20.19 2.55
CA LEU A 92 -2.23 19.21 1.54
C LEU A 92 -0.72 19.24 1.28
N PRO A 93 -0.06 20.40 1.11
CA PRO A 93 1.40 20.47 1.04
C PRO A 93 2.11 19.82 2.23
N GLY A 94 1.63 20.07 3.46
CA GLY A 94 2.22 19.44 4.65
C GLY A 94 2.00 17.92 4.71
N LEU A 95 0.84 17.41 4.27
CA LEU A 95 0.65 15.95 4.10
C LEU A 95 1.58 15.36 3.04
N GLN A 96 1.75 16.06 1.92
CA GLN A 96 2.63 15.64 0.83
C GLN A 96 4.09 15.59 1.29
N GLN A 97 4.51 16.47 2.20
CA GLN A 97 5.83 16.37 2.80
C GLN A 97 5.91 15.23 3.81
N ALA A 98 4.90 15.07 4.66
CA ALA A 98 4.90 14.05 5.71
C ALA A 98 4.89 12.61 5.16
N VAL A 99 4.18 12.35 4.05
CA VAL A 99 4.11 11.00 3.46
C VAL A 99 5.49 10.47 3.05
N ARG A 100 6.45 11.35 2.73
CA ARG A 100 7.85 10.99 2.39
C ARG A 100 8.57 10.27 3.53
N HIS A 101 8.10 10.44 4.76
CA HIS A 101 8.66 9.82 5.95
C HIS A 101 7.82 8.64 6.47
N CYS A 102 6.77 8.23 5.72
CA CYS A 102 5.90 7.13 6.10
C CYS A 102 6.68 5.80 6.15
N GLY A 103 6.63 5.13 7.30
CA GLY A 103 7.18 3.78 7.52
C GLY A 103 6.11 2.75 7.91
N ALA A 104 4.83 3.00 7.59
CA ALA A 104 3.69 2.23 8.10
C ALA A 104 3.58 0.80 7.55
N CYS A 105 4.27 0.46 6.46
CA CYS A 105 4.32 -0.89 5.90
C CYS A 105 5.63 -1.15 5.15
N GLU A 106 5.86 -2.40 4.77
CA GLU A 106 7.09 -2.84 4.09
C GLU A 106 7.26 -2.24 2.69
N LEU A 107 6.19 -1.72 2.07
CA LEU A 107 6.26 -1.11 0.75
C LEU A 107 7.09 0.18 0.77
N CYS A 108 7.07 0.91 1.88
CA CYS A 108 7.79 2.17 2.06
C CYS A 108 9.31 2.01 1.88
N ALA A 109 9.85 0.83 2.24
CA ALA A 109 11.27 0.53 2.11
C ALA A 109 11.66 0.00 0.70
N ARG A 110 10.69 -0.37 -0.13
CA ARG A 110 10.92 -1.01 -1.43
C ARG A 110 10.58 -0.12 -2.62
N ALA A 111 9.59 0.75 -2.48
CA ALA A 111 9.27 1.77 -3.45
C ALA A 111 10.40 2.80 -3.57
N THR A 112 10.53 3.48 -4.71
CA THR A 112 11.52 4.56 -4.88
C THR A 112 11.16 5.75 -4.01
N GLN A 113 9.87 6.09 -4.02
CA GLN A 113 9.30 7.17 -3.22
C GLN A 113 7.77 6.96 -3.12
N PRO A 114 7.12 7.52 -2.10
CA PRO A 114 5.67 7.56 -2.08
C PRO A 114 5.15 8.53 -3.15
N VAL A 115 4.03 8.16 -3.76
CA VAL A 115 3.28 8.99 -4.71
C VAL A 115 2.02 9.48 -4.00
N PHE A 116 2.02 10.75 -3.65
CA PHE A 116 0.88 11.44 -3.05
C PHE A 116 -0.17 11.83 -4.12
N GLY A 117 -1.35 12.27 -3.70
CA GLY A 117 -2.34 12.82 -4.62
C GLY A 117 -1.92 14.17 -5.21
N GLU A 118 -2.42 14.46 -6.42
CA GLU A 118 -2.25 15.74 -7.12
C GLU A 118 -3.61 16.33 -7.52
N GLY A 119 -3.74 17.65 -7.47
CA GLY A 119 -4.95 18.37 -7.88
C GLY A 119 -5.29 19.55 -6.98
N PRO A 120 -6.36 20.30 -7.29
CA PRO A 120 -6.77 21.45 -6.50
C PRO A 120 -7.37 21.01 -5.15
N HIS A 121 -7.13 21.81 -4.10
CA HIS A 121 -7.60 21.55 -2.74
C HIS A 121 -9.13 21.61 -2.60
N ASN A 122 -9.83 22.18 -3.59
CA ASN A 122 -11.29 22.31 -3.64
C ASN A 122 -11.89 21.48 -4.79
N ALA A 123 -11.20 20.43 -5.24
CA ALA A 123 -11.70 19.54 -6.28
C ALA A 123 -13.05 18.92 -5.85
N ARG A 124 -14.10 19.18 -6.63
CA ARG A 124 -15.43 18.59 -6.38
C ARG A 124 -15.46 17.08 -6.62
N ILE A 125 -14.54 16.58 -7.44
CA ILE A 125 -14.43 15.17 -7.82
C ILE A 125 -13.00 14.70 -7.51
N MET A 126 -12.92 13.62 -6.75
CA MET A 126 -11.68 12.90 -6.47
C MET A 126 -11.68 11.55 -7.21
N LEU A 127 -10.60 11.25 -7.92
CA LEU A 127 -10.36 9.94 -8.55
C LEU A 127 -9.37 9.15 -7.69
N VAL A 128 -9.72 7.93 -7.31
CA VAL A 128 -8.89 7.07 -6.46
C VAL A 128 -8.53 5.80 -7.21
N GLY A 129 -7.24 5.56 -7.45
CA GLY A 129 -6.69 4.32 -8.01
C GLY A 129 -6.24 3.32 -6.96
N GLU A 130 -5.60 2.25 -7.41
CA GLU A 130 -5.10 1.17 -6.54
C GLU A 130 -3.80 1.54 -5.83
N GLN A 131 -2.73 1.73 -6.60
CA GLN A 131 -1.38 2.06 -6.15
C GLN A 131 -0.61 2.67 -7.32
N PRO A 132 0.56 3.29 -7.09
CA PRO A 132 1.42 3.77 -8.16
C PRO A 132 1.96 2.60 -8.99
N GLY A 133 2.16 2.81 -10.28
CA GLY A 133 2.90 1.89 -11.15
C GLY A 133 4.39 2.23 -11.18
N ASP A 134 5.10 1.59 -12.12
CA ASP A 134 6.54 1.74 -12.31
C ASP A 134 6.94 3.18 -12.65
N GLU A 135 6.20 3.81 -13.58
CA GLU A 135 6.44 5.18 -14.02
C GLU A 135 6.03 6.20 -12.95
N GLU A 136 4.90 5.97 -12.27
CA GLU A 136 4.43 6.85 -11.19
C GLU A 136 5.42 6.86 -10.01
N ASP A 137 5.94 5.69 -9.62
CA ASP A 137 6.93 5.54 -8.57
C ASP A 137 8.24 6.29 -8.87
N GLN A 138 8.65 6.34 -10.14
CA GLN A 138 9.83 7.12 -10.55
C GLN A 138 9.52 8.63 -10.64
N ALA A 139 8.35 8.98 -11.16
CA ALA A 139 7.95 10.38 -11.37
C ALA A 139 7.49 11.09 -10.09
N GLY A 140 7.05 10.34 -9.07
CA GLY A 140 6.45 10.89 -7.86
C GLY A 140 5.04 11.46 -8.08
N ARG A 141 4.37 11.11 -9.18
CA ARG A 141 3.08 11.67 -9.60
C ARG A 141 2.08 10.57 -9.99
N PRO A 142 0.79 10.71 -9.64
CA PRO A 142 -0.19 9.67 -9.90
C PRO A 142 -0.68 9.69 -11.36
N PHE A 143 -0.93 8.50 -11.92
CA PHE A 143 -1.50 8.31 -13.26
C PHE A 143 -0.69 9.00 -14.38
N VAL A 144 0.63 8.81 -14.40
CA VAL A 144 1.50 9.30 -15.50
C VAL A 144 1.84 8.21 -16.52
N GLY A 145 1.70 6.94 -16.17
CA GLY A 145 2.02 5.82 -17.04
C GLY A 145 0.91 5.43 -18.02
N PRO A 146 0.97 4.23 -18.63
CA PRO A 146 0.02 3.80 -19.66
C PRO A 146 -1.44 3.78 -19.19
N ALA A 147 -1.69 3.39 -17.93
CA ALA A 147 -3.03 3.45 -17.36
C ALA A 147 -3.50 4.90 -17.15
N GLY A 148 -2.58 5.82 -16.85
CA GLY A 148 -2.85 7.26 -16.79
C GLY A 148 -3.27 7.84 -18.14
N GLN A 149 -2.59 7.45 -19.23
CA GLN A 149 -2.97 7.88 -20.58
C GLN A 149 -4.38 7.42 -20.98
N VAL A 150 -4.77 6.19 -20.60
CA VAL A 150 -6.14 5.70 -20.80
C VAL A 150 -7.14 6.51 -19.96
N LEU A 151 -6.77 6.85 -18.72
CA LEU A 151 -7.61 7.68 -17.85
C LEU A 151 -7.77 9.09 -18.44
N ASP A 152 -6.71 9.70 -18.94
CA ASP A 152 -6.74 11.04 -19.55
C ASP A 152 -7.66 11.08 -20.77
N ALA A 153 -7.58 10.07 -21.63
CA ALA A 153 -8.50 9.93 -22.75
C ALA A 153 -9.95 9.81 -22.26
N ALA A 154 -10.21 8.99 -21.24
CA ALA A 154 -11.55 8.80 -20.69
C ALA A 154 -12.10 10.07 -20.00
N ILE A 155 -11.27 10.82 -19.28
CA ILE A 155 -11.60 12.12 -18.67
C ILE A 155 -12.02 13.11 -19.77
N ARG A 156 -11.22 13.22 -20.83
CA ARG A 156 -11.53 14.09 -21.97
C ARG A 156 -12.83 13.69 -22.66
N ASP A 157 -13.02 12.39 -22.91
CA ASP A 157 -14.21 11.87 -23.60
C ASP A 157 -15.47 11.93 -22.70
N ALA A 158 -15.29 12.01 -21.38
CA ALA A 158 -16.34 12.31 -20.41
C ALA A 158 -16.70 13.81 -20.37
N GLY A 159 -15.94 14.69 -21.03
CA GLY A 159 -16.13 16.14 -20.99
C GLY A 159 -15.62 16.79 -19.71
N MET A 160 -14.68 16.15 -19.01
CA MET A 160 -14.10 16.64 -17.76
C MET A 160 -12.75 17.32 -18.02
N ASN A 161 -12.39 18.28 -17.16
CA ASN A 161 -11.04 18.88 -17.16
C ASN A 161 -10.19 18.20 -16.08
N ARG A 162 -9.07 17.56 -16.46
CA ARG A 162 -8.16 16.89 -15.51
C ARG A 162 -7.68 17.83 -14.40
N ASP A 163 -7.39 19.09 -14.72
CA ASP A 163 -6.86 20.07 -13.76
C ASP A 163 -7.88 20.47 -12.68
N SER A 164 -9.15 20.14 -12.88
CA SER A 164 -10.22 20.36 -11.89
C SER A 164 -10.43 19.18 -10.93
N LEU A 165 -9.72 18.07 -11.15
CA LEU A 165 -9.85 16.82 -10.41
C LEU A 165 -8.72 16.65 -9.42
N TYR A 166 -9.00 15.97 -8.31
CA TYR A 166 -7.96 15.47 -7.42
C TYR A 166 -7.71 14.00 -7.68
N LEU A 167 -6.52 13.63 -8.14
CA LEU A 167 -6.16 12.25 -8.46
C LEU A 167 -5.23 11.69 -7.40
N THR A 168 -5.56 10.52 -6.88
CA THR A 168 -4.74 9.85 -5.87
C THR A 168 -4.89 8.33 -5.93
N ASN A 169 -4.17 7.60 -5.09
CA ASN A 169 -4.25 6.14 -4.98
C ASN A 169 -4.57 5.69 -3.54
N ALA A 170 -5.22 4.53 -3.40
CA ALA A 170 -5.51 3.94 -2.09
C ALA A 170 -4.23 3.60 -1.30
N VAL A 171 -3.19 3.13 -1.98
CA VAL A 171 -1.86 2.89 -1.42
C VAL A 171 -0.88 3.87 -2.05
N LYS A 172 -0.01 4.48 -1.25
CA LYS A 172 0.94 5.52 -1.71
C LYS A 172 2.28 4.99 -2.22
N ALA A 173 2.57 3.71 -2.03
CA ALA A 173 3.85 3.09 -2.40
C ALA A 173 3.64 1.97 -3.43
N PHE A 174 4.56 1.84 -4.39
CA PHE A 174 4.47 0.83 -5.44
C PHE A 174 4.84 -0.57 -4.92
N ARG A 175 3.89 -1.50 -4.95
CA ARG A 175 4.17 -2.92 -4.71
C ARG A 175 4.54 -3.63 -6.00
N PHE A 176 5.74 -4.21 -6.04
CA PHE A 176 6.24 -4.96 -7.18
C PHE A 176 7.11 -6.17 -6.79
N GLU A 177 7.32 -7.05 -7.77
CA GLU A 177 8.34 -8.09 -7.76
C GLU A 177 9.33 -7.84 -8.90
N GLU A 178 10.61 -8.03 -8.62
CA GLU A 178 11.66 -7.88 -9.63
C GLU A 178 11.80 -9.15 -10.44
N ARG A 179 11.76 -9.01 -11.77
CA ARG A 179 12.08 -10.09 -12.70
C ARG A 179 13.12 -9.59 -13.69
N GLY A 180 14.38 -9.88 -13.38
CA GLY A 180 15.52 -9.28 -14.08
C GLY A 180 15.55 -7.78 -13.85
N LYS A 181 15.57 -6.99 -14.93
CA LYS A 181 15.55 -5.51 -14.86
C LYS A 181 14.13 -4.91 -14.78
N ARG A 182 13.08 -5.72 -14.79
CA ARG A 182 11.68 -5.24 -14.83
C ARG A 182 11.04 -5.32 -13.45
N ARG A 183 10.30 -4.27 -13.08
CA ARG A 183 9.44 -4.22 -11.89
C ARG A 183 8.02 -4.64 -12.28
N ILE A 184 7.62 -5.84 -11.86
CA ILE A 184 6.31 -6.40 -12.16
C ILE A 184 5.34 -5.98 -11.07
N HIS A 185 4.31 -5.23 -11.44
CA HIS A 185 3.25 -4.81 -10.55
C HIS A 185 2.59 -5.99 -9.82
N GLN A 186 2.39 -5.83 -8.52
CA GLN A 186 1.73 -6.79 -7.66
C GLN A 186 0.61 -6.09 -6.88
N THR A 187 -0.60 -6.65 -6.87
CA THR A 187 -1.77 -6.04 -6.21
C THR A 187 -1.51 -5.82 -4.71
N PRO A 188 -1.83 -4.66 -4.12
CA PRO A 188 -1.75 -4.46 -2.68
C PRO A 188 -2.55 -5.52 -1.90
N ARG A 189 -2.05 -5.90 -0.73
CA ARG A 189 -2.77 -6.76 0.21
C ARG A 189 -3.67 -5.91 1.09
N SER A 190 -4.67 -6.53 1.71
CA SER A 190 -5.57 -5.85 2.65
C SER A 190 -4.83 -5.10 3.76
N ILE A 191 -3.69 -5.63 4.22
CA ILE A 191 -2.85 -4.95 5.21
C ILE A 191 -2.24 -3.65 4.66
N HIS A 192 -1.78 -3.61 3.41
CA HIS A 192 -1.25 -2.37 2.83
C HIS A 192 -2.35 -1.32 2.67
N ILE A 193 -3.55 -1.75 2.26
CA ILE A 193 -4.72 -0.88 2.14
C ILE A 193 -5.05 -0.29 3.52
N ALA A 194 -5.16 -1.14 4.54
CA ALA A 194 -5.46 -0.70 5.91
C ALA A 194 -4.38 0.24 6.48
N SER A 195 -3.10 -0.09 6.28
CA SER A 195 -1.97 0.75 6.72
C SER A 195 -1.96 2.11 6.03
N CYS A 196 -2.32 2.19 4.75
CA CYS A 196 -2.29 3.44 3.98
C CYS A 196 -3.58 4.26 4.04
N ARG A 197 -4.69 3.64 4.47
CA ARG A 197 -6.02 4.28 4.55
C ARG A 197 -6.02 5.63 5.29
N PRO A 198 -5.27 5.82 6.41
CA PRO A 198 -5.21 7.13 7.07
C PRO A 198 -4.76 8.28 6.16
N TRP A 199 -3.84 8.03 5.21
CA TRP A 199 -3.44 9.06 4.23
C TRP A 199 -4.58 9.43 3.29
N LEU A 200 -5.30 8.42 2.79
CA LEU A 200 -6.46 8.64 1.91
C LEU A 200 -7.58 9.38 2.64
N GLU A 201 -7.85 9.00 3.89
CA GLU A 201 -8.83 9.69 4.72
C GLU A 201 -8.43 11.15 4.95
N ALA A 202 -7.16 11.44 5.23
CA ALA A 202 -6.67 12.80 5.39
C ALA A 202 -6.79 13.63 4.09
N GLU A 203 -6.50 13.05 2.92
CA GLU A 203 -6.74 13.73 1.63
C GLU A 203 -8.23 14.02 1.41
N ILE A 204 -9.12 13.05 1.70
CA ILE A 204 -10.58 13.23 1.57
C ILE A 204 -11.07 14.33 2.51
N ASP A 205 -10.59 14.36 3.76
CA ASP A 205 -11.02 15.32 4.77
C ASP A 205 -10.55 16.75 4.46
N LEU A 206 -9.39 16.90 3.81
CA LEU A 206 -8.89 18.20 3.35
C LEU A 206 -9.53 18.66 2.05
N VAL A 207 -9.65 17.79 1.04
CA VAL A 207 -10.22 18.12 -0.28
C VAL A 207 -11.74 18.30 -0.21
N ARG A 208 -12.41 17.53 0.66
CA ARG A 208 -13.88 17.46 0.81
C ARG A 208 -14.60 17.34 -0.54
N PRO A 209 -14.28 16.31 -1.35
CA PRO A 209 -14.91 16.14 -2.64
C PRO A 209 -16.41 15.81 -2.47
N GLU A 210 -17.23 16.29 -3.39
CA GLU A 210 -18.65 15.91 -3.47
C GLU A 210 -18.82 14.48 -4.02
N ARG A 211 -17.88 14.07 -4.89
CA ARG A 211 -17.88 12.77 -5.56
C ARG A 211 -16.52 12.10 -5.45
N ILE A 212 -16.50 10.81 -5.12
CA ILE A 212 -15.29 9.98 -5.17
C ILE A 212 -15.50 8.86 -6.20
N VAL A 213 -14.67 8.84 -7.25
CA VAL A 213 -14.69 7.77 -8.25
C VAL A 213 -13.57 6.77 -7.95
N CYS A 214 -13.95 5.58 -7.55
CA CYS A 214 -13.06 4.47 -7.26
C CYS A 214 -12.74 3.68 -8.53
N LEU A 215 -11.51 3.80 -9.01
CA LEU A 215 -10.98 3.08 -10.14
C LEU A 215 -10.54 1.68 -9.68
N GLY A 216 -11.41 0.68 -9.82
CA GLY A 216 -11.11 -0.70 -9.43
C GLY A 216 -11.42 -1.06 -7.98
N ALA A 217 -11.30 -2.36 -7.67
CA ALA A 217 -11.80 -2.95 -6.44
C ALA A 217 -11.00 -2.51 -5.21
N THR A 218 -9.68 -2.35 -5.36
CA THR A 218 -8.80 -1.91 -4.27
C THR A 218 -9.12 -0.49 -3.82
N ALA A 219 -9.34 0.44 -4.77
CA ALA A 219 -9.79 1.80 -4.47
C ALA A 219 -11.13 1.79 -3.75
N ALA A 220 -12.10 1.03 -4.27
CA ALA A 220 -13.43 0.92 -3.68
C ALA A 220 -13.37 0.33 -2.25
N GLN A 221 -12.52 -0.67 -2.01
CA GLN A 221 -12.31 -1.24 -0.68
C GLN A 221 -11.71 -0.22 0.30
N ALA A 222 -10.77 0.60 -0.15
CA ALA A 222 -10.14 1.61 0.69
C ALA A 222 -11.13 2.70 1.12
N VAL A 223 -11.96 3.17 0.17
CA VAL A 223 -12.94 4.25 0.40
C VAL A 223 -14.17 3.76 1.17
N LEU A 224 -14.72 2.60 0.81
CA LEU A 224 -15.97 2.08 1.39
C LEU A 224 -15.74 1.20 2.63
N GLY A 225 -14.50 0.81 2.92
CA GLY A 225 -14.15 -0.03 4.07
C GLY A 225 -14.62 -1.49 3.98
N ARG A 226 -15.10 -1.94 2.81
CA ARG A 226 -15.57 -3.32 2.56
C ARG A 226 -15.13 -3.82 1.20
N THR A 227 -15.05 -5.14 1.02
CA THR A 227 -14.78 -5.73 -0.30
C THR A 227 -15.93 -5.42 -1.26
N VAL A 228 -15.57 -5.02 -2.49
CA VAL A 228 -16.52 -4.62 -3.53
C VAL A 228 -16.31 -5.47 -4.77
N LYS A 229 -17.41 -6.00 -5.34
CA LYS A 229 -17.40 -6.67 -6.64
C LYS A 229 -17.77 -5.65 -7.71
N ILE A 230 -16.79 -5.26 -8.54
CA ILE A 230 -16.97 -4.20 -9.56
C ILE A 230 -18.21 -4.43 -10.42
N GLN A 231 -18.39 -5.63 -10.95
CA GLN A 231 -19.51 -5.95 -11.85
C GLN A 231 -20.89 -5.77 -11.19
N ALA A 232 -20.99 -5.90 -9.86
CA ALA A 232 -22.25 -5.81 -9.14
C ALA A 232 -22.60 -4.36 -8.72
N GLU A 233 -21.61 -3.49 -8.58
CA GLU A 233 -21.78 -2.16 -7.98
C GLU A 233 -21.44 -1.00 -8.92
N ARG A 234 -20.84 -1.27 -10.08
CA ARG A 234 -20.55 -0.23 -11.07
C ARG A 234 -21.82 0.43 -11.61
N GLY A 235 -21.69 1.68 -12.04
CA GLY A 235 -22.80 2.47 -12.59
C GLY A 235 -23.86 2.88 -11.57
N ARG A 236 -23.55 2.79 -10.27
CA ARG A 236 -24.44 3.23 -9.18
C ARG A 236 -23.73 4.24 -8.31
N ILE A 237 -24.51 5.15 -7.73
CA ILE A 237 -24.06 6.06 -6.70
C ILE A 237 -24.27 5.39 -5.34
N VAL A 238 -23.20 5.28 -4.57
CA VAL A 238 -23.22 4.78 -3.18
C VAL A 238 -23.03 5.97 -2.25
N HIS A 239 -24.06 6.29 -1.47
CA HIS A 239 -23.98 7.38 -0.49
C HIS A 239 -23.15 6.97 0.72
N GLN A 240 -22.12 7.77 1.05
CA GLN A 240 -21.26 7.52 2.21
C GLN A 240 -21.58 8.49 3.35
N ARG A 241 -21.41 8.03 4.59
CA ARG A 241 -21.61 8.85 5.80
C ARG A 241 -20.71 10.09 5.88
N ARG A 242 -19.55 10.08 5.21
CA ARG A 242 -18.60 11.21 5.15
C ARG A 242 -19.03 12.31 4.16
N GLY A 243 -20.25 12.26 3.62
CA GLY A 243 -20.83 13.33 2.82
C GLY A 243 -20.44 13.33 1.34
N ALA A 244 -19.48 12.49 0.92
CA ALA A 244 -19.17 12.27 -0.50
C ALA A 244 -19.97 11.09 -1.07
N ASP A 245 -20.43 11.22 -2.30
CA ASP A 245 -21.06 10.13 -3.04
C ASP A 245 -19.99 9.32 -3.79
N VAL A 246 -20.01 8.00 -3.66
CA VAL A 246 -19.00 7.11 -4.22
C VAL A 246 -19.52 6.43 -5.48
N ILE A 247 -18.70 6.44 -6.53
CA ILE A 247 -18.96 5.72 -7.78
C ILE A 247 -17.83 4.72 -7.98
N VAL A 248 -18.18 3.49 -8.32
CA VAL A 248 -17.20 2.43 -8.56
C VAL A 248 -17.14 2.13 -10.06
N THR A 249 -15.93 2.01 -10.62
CA THR A 249 -15.75 1.70 -12.04
C THR A 249 -14.53 0.80 -12.29
N TYR A 250 -14.29 0.44 -13.55
CA TYR A 250 -13.12 -0.34 -13.95
C TYR A 250 -11.84 0.48 -13.82
N HIS A 251 -10.77 -0.16 -13.36
CA HIS A 251 -9.45 0.48 -13.37
C HIS A 251 -8.93 0.60 -14.81
N PRO A 252 -8.30 1.71 -15.23
CA PRO A 252 -7.77 1.89 -16.59
C PRO A 252 -6.81 0.78 -17.05
N SER A 253 -6.04 0.19 -16.13
CA SER A 253 -5.17 -0.96 -16.46
C SER A 253 -5.93 -2.21 -16.90
N ALA A 254 -7.21 -2.39 -16.51
CA ALA A 254 -8.04 -3.49 -16.98
C ALA A 254 -8.40 -3.34 -18.46
N ILE A 255 -8.51 -2.10 -18.96
CA ILE A 255 -8.74 -1.79 -20.38
C ILE A 255 -7.51 -2.20 -21.22
N LEU A 256 -6.31 -1.91 -20.72
CA LEU A 256 -5.05 -2.29 -21.36
C LEU A 256 -4.88 -3.81 -21.43
N ARG A 257 -5.34 -4.53 -20.40
CA ARG A 257 -5.24 -5.98 -20.26
C ARG A 257 -6.46 -6.74 -20.81
N ALA A 258 -7.40 -6.06 -21.47
CA ALA A 258 -8.57 -6.69 -22.05
C ALA A 258 -8.16 -7.79 -23.07
N PRO A 259 -8.86 -8.94 -23.09
CA PRO A 259 -8.48 -10.08 -23.93
C PRO A 259 -8.67 -9.81 -25.43
N ASP A 260 -9.64 -8.97 -25.78
CA ASP A 260 -9.96 -8.62 -27.16
C ASP A 260 -10.46 -7.17 -27.28
N GLN A 261 -10.64 -6.71 -28.51
CA GLN A 261 -11.01 -5.33 -28.81
C GLN A 261 -12.47 -5.02 -28.42
N ALA A 262 -13.38 -6.00 -28.44
CA ALA A 262 -14.76 -5.79 -28.04
C ALA A 262 -14.86 -5.54 -26.53
N VAL A 263 -14.19 -6.36 -25.71
CA VAL A 263 -14.10 -6.17 -24.26
C VAL A 263 -13.39 -4.88 -23.92
N ARG A 264 -12.30 -4.54 -24.62
CA ARG A 264 -11.60 -3.25 -24.44
C ARG A 264 -12.55 -2.08 -24.64
N THR A 265 -13.30 -2.09 -25.74
CA THR A 265 -14.25 -1.02 -26.09
C THR A 265 -15.36 -0.93 -25.05
N GLN A 266 -15.90 -2.07 -24.61
CA GLN A 266 -16.90 -2.13 -23.56
C GLN A 266 -16.40 -1.52 -22.24
N TYR A 267 -15.18 -1.85 -21.82
CA TYR A 267 -14.59 -1.31 -20.59
C TYR A 267 -14.32 0.21 -20.71
N GLN A 268 -13.88 0.69 -21.87
CA GLN A 268 -13.71 2.12 -22.14
C GLN A 268 -15.05 2.87 -22.05
N GLN A 269 -16.08 2.40 -22.74
CA GLN A 269 -17.42 3.00 -22.70
C GLN A 269 -18.00 2.99 -21.28
N SER A 270 -17.78 1.89 -20.55
CA SER A 270 -18.16 1.74 -19.14
C SER A 270 -17.48 2.79 -18.25
N LEU A 271 -16.17 2.97 -18.39
CA LEU A 271 -15.40 3.96 -17.64
C LEU A 271 -15.90 5.39 -17.94
N ILE A 272 -16.10 5.73 -19.22
CA ILE A 272 -16.60 7.04 -19.63
C ILE A 272 -18.00 7.30 -19.08
N ALA A 273 -18.89 6.31 -19.13
CA ALA A 273 -20.25 6.43 -18.59
C ALA A 273 -20.24 6.68 -17.07
N ASP A 274 -19.40 5.95 -16.33
CA ASP A 274 -19.28 6.10 -14.88
C ASP A 274 -18.64 7.44 -14.49
N LEU A 275 -17.69 7.95 -15.29
CA LEU A 275 -17.15 9.31 -15.13
C LEU A 275 -18.21 10.38 -15.38
N LYS A 276 -19.03 10.23 -16.42
CA LYS A 276 -20.17 11.14 -16.68
C LYS A 276 -21.20 11.12 -15.54
N LEU A 277 -21.43 9.97 -14.92
CA LEU A 277 -22.31 9.86 -13.75
C LEU A 277 -21.81 10.74 -12.58
N SER A 278 -20.49 10.92 -12.44
CA SER A 278 -19.93 11.79 -11.40
C SER A 278 -20.25 13.28 -11.62
N LEU A 279 -20.57 13.70 -12.84
CA LEU A 279 -20.98 15.07 -13.15
C LEU A 279 -22.46 15.34 -12.85
N ALA A 280 -23.27 14.31 -12.60
CA ALA A 280 -24.69 14.48 -12.33
C ALA A 280 -24.90 15.28 -11.03
N CYS A 281 -25.88 16.20 -11.05
CA CYS A 281 -26.29 16.95 -9.88
C CYS A 281 -26.59 16.01 -8.71
N ARG A 282 -26.20 16.40 -7.49
CA ARG A 282 -26.64 15.69 -6.30
C ARG A 282 -28.11 16.03 -6.09
N ASP A 283 -28.97 15.02 -6.18
CA ASP A 283 -30.29 15.13 -5.59
C ASP A 283 -30.07 15.35 -4.09
N HIS A 284 -30.58 16.47 -3.58
CA HIS A 284 -30.38 16.86 -2.18
C HIS A 284 -31.17 15.90 -1.30
N VAL A 285 -30.55 14.79 -0.89
CA VAL A 285 -31.09 13.90 0.13
C VAL A 285 -30.66 14.47 1.48
N PRO A 286 -31.58 15.03 2.29
CA PRO A 286 -31.22 15.56 3.61
C PRO A 286 -30.60 14.42 4.44
N LEU A 287 -29.46 14.72 5.07
CA LEU A 287 -28.79 13.80 6.00
C LEU A 287 -29.80 13.44 7.10
N GLY A 288 -30.29 12.19 7.06
CA GLY A 288 -31.20 11.65 8.06
C GLY A 288 -30.55 11.72 9.44
N SER A 289 -31.29 12.32 10.36
CA SER A 289 -30.95 12.49 11.77
C SER A 289 -30.52 11.19 12.46
N ASP A 290 -29.63 11.36 13.43
CA ASP A 290 -29.05 10.34 14.28
C ASP A 290 -30.08 9.32 14.81
N VAL A 291 -29.92 8.06 14.37
CA VAL A 291 -30.52 6.93 15.08
C VAL A 291 -29.63 6.61 16.27
N SER A 292 -30.02 7.19 17.41
CA SER A 292 -29.51 6.85 18.73
C SER A 292 -29.90 5.40 19.03
N PHE A 293 -28.93 4.50 19.16
CA PHE A 293 -29.16 3.19 19.76
C PHE A 293 -29.11 3.38 21.29
N SER A 294 -30.27 3.23 21.93
CA SER A 294 -30.40 2.96 23.36
C SER A 294 -30.03 1.52 23.67
#